data_AF-A0A4W5NV71-F1
#
_entry.id   AF-A0A4W5NV71-F1
#
_cell.length_a   1.000
_cell.length_b   1.000
_cell.length_c   1.000
_cell.angle_alpha   90.00
_cell.angle_beta   90.00
_cell.angle_gamma   90.00
#
_symmetry.space_group_name_H-M   'P 1'
#
loop_
_entity.id
_entity.type
_entity.pdbx_description
1 polymer ?
#
loop_
_entity_poly.entity_id
_entity_poly.type
_entity_poly.pdbx_seq_one_letter_code
_entity_poly.pdbx_strand_id
1 'polypeptide(L)'
;DYSATIWLRSKEKLEHSQQKCIAIFALLCCFAVLVALIFSAVDVWGEDEDGITEENCNRHCRIVLAENIPEDLPLSVDGTTHVPLSIGLNSLLDQAKHSVEVVSPVWNLNSWDQETWPNYGKQGQLLFQRLLNLKTREVKLKIASSLTDSAELKKLTEHG
;
A
#
# COMPACT_ATOMS: atom_id res chain seq x y z
N ASP A 1 -76.84 -9.37 14.92
CA ASP A 1 -75.71 -8.97 14.05
C ASP A 1 -74.74 -7.92 14.58
N TYR A 2 -75.12 -7.01 15.49
CA TYR A 2 -74.24 -5.88 15.91
C TYR A 2 -72.97 -6.27 16.70
N SER A 3 -72.96 -7.41 17.39
CA SER A 3 -71.82 -7.84 18.22
C SER A 3 -70.71 -8.50 17.40
N ALA A 4 -71.06 -9.23 16.34
CA ALA A 4 -70.12 -9.89 15.45
C ALA A 4 -69.30 -8.87 14.63
N THR A 5 -69.92 -7.77 14.22
CA THR A 5 -69.25 -6.71 13.43
C THR A 5 -68.24 -5.92 14.25
N ILE A 6 -68.49 -5.69 15.55
CA ILE A 6 -67.52 -5.03 16.45
C ILE A 6 -66.33 -5.93 16.74
N TRP A 7 -66.56 -7.23 16.93
CA TRP A 7 -65.48 -8.19 17.19
C TRP A 7 -64.55 -8.35 15.97
N LEU A 8 -65.13 -8.47 14.77
CA LEU A 8 -64.36 -8.52 13.51
C LEU A 8 -63.53 -7.23 13.31
N ARG A 9 -64.11 -6.07 13.57
CA ARG A 9 -63.42 -4.77 13.45
C ARG A 9 -62.26 -4.63 14.45
N SER A 10 -62.42 -5.15 15.67
CA SER A 10 -61.34 -5.14 16.67
C SER A 10 -60.20 -6.09 16.31
N LYS A 11 -60.51 -7.26 15.74
CA LYS A 11 -59.54 -8.24 15.28
C LYS A 11 -58.71 -7.71 14.09
N GLU A 12 -59.38 -7.11 13.11
CA GLU A 12 -58.73 -6.52 11.93
C GLU A 12 -57.78 -5.38 12.32
N LYS A 13 -58.15 -4.56 13.32
CA LYS A 13 -57.29 -3.50 13.86
C LYS A 13 -56.06 -4.04 14.59
N LEU A 14 -56.19 -5.19 15.26
CA LEU A 14 -55.12 -5.89 15.95
C LEU A 14 -54.15 -6.54 14.96
N GLU A 15 -54.67 -7.21 13.93
CA GLU A 15 -53.90 -7.81 12.84
C GLU A 15 -53.12 -6.75 12.05
N HIS A 16 -53.77 -5.62 11.74
CA HIS A 16 -53.12 -4.48 11.08
C HIS A 16 -52.03 -3.83 11.94
N SER A 17 -52.22 -3.78 13.27
CA SER A 17 -51.20 -3.28 14.21
C SER A 17 -50.01 -4.25 14.31
N GLN A 18 -50.27 -5.56 14.39
CA GLN A 18 -49.20 -6.56 14.41
C GLN A 18 -48.39 -6.58 13.12
N GLN A 19 -49.06 -6.47 11.96
CA GLN A 19 -48.38 -6.45 10.66
C GLN A 19 -47.46 -5.23 10.51
N LYS A 20 -47.85 -4.08 11.07
CA LYS A 20 -46.98 -2.89 11.16
C LYS A 20 -45.76 -3.12 12.04
N CYS A 21 -45.93 -3.76 13.20
CA CYS A 21 -44.80 -4.08 14.08
C CYS A 21 -43.82 -5.06 13.42
N ILE A 22 -44.33 -6.09 12.74
CA ILE A 22 -43.50 -7.08 12.02
C ILE A 22 -42.71 -6.40 10.89
N ALA A 23 -43.36 -5.52 10.11
CA ALA A 23 -42.70 -4.79 9.04
C ALA A 23 -41.58 -3.86 9.56
N ILE A 24 -41.82 -3.16 10.67
CA ILE A 24 -40.82 -2.30 11.31
C ILE A 24 -39.64 -3.14 11.81
N PHE A 25 -39.91 -4.27 12.46
CA PHE A 25 -38.85 -5.16 12.97
C PHE A 25 -38.01 -5.74 11.83
N ALA A 26 -38.65 -6.20 10.75
CA ALA A 26 -37.96 -6.68 9.56
C ALA A 26 -37.08 -5.57 8.93
N LEU A 27 -37.60 -4.34 8.82
CA LEU A 27 -36.83 -3.20 8.31
C LEU A 27 -35.61 -2.86 9.19
N LEU A 28 -35.76 -2.89 10.51
CA LEU A 28 -34.66 -2.67 11.45
C LEU A 28 -33.59 -3.75 11.31
N CYS A 29 -33.99 -5.03 11.20
CA CYS A 29 -33.05 -6.13 10.95
C CYS A 29 -32.33 -5.96 9.60
N CYS A 30 -33.05 -5.62 8.53
CA CYS A 30 -32.45 -5.36 7.23
C CYS A 30 -31.45 -4.19 7.29
N PHE A 31 -31.79 -3.10 7.98
CA PHE A 31 -30.90 -1.96 8.15
C PHE A 31 -29.65 -2.34 8.93
N ALA A 32 -29.78 -3.11 10.03
CA ALA A 32 -28.64 -3.58 10.80
C ALA A 32 -27.69 -4.47 9.98
N VAL A 33 -28.23 -5.38 9.16
CA VAL A 33 -27.44 -6.22 8.25
C VAL A 33 -26.74 -5.37 7.18
N LEU A 34 -27.44 -4.42 6.56
CA LEU A 34 -26.84 -3.52 5.57
C LEU A 34 -25.71 -2.68 6.17
N VAL A 35 -25.89 -2.15 7.38
CA VAL A 35 -24.85 -1.39 8.09
C VAL A 35 -23.64 -2.28 8.40
N ALA A 36 -23.85 -3.50 8.90
CA ALA A 36 -22.77 -4.45 9.14
C ALA A 36 -22.01 -4.81 7.86
N LEU A 37 -22.73 -5.01 6.74
CA LEU A 37 -22.12 -5.27 5.44
C LEU A 37 -21.35 -4.06 4.90
N ILE A 38 -21.83 -2.83 5.11
CA ILE A 38 -21.10 -1.60 4.73
C ILE A 38 -19.81 -1.50 5.55
N PHE A 39 -19.86 -1.69 6.87
CA PHE A 39 -18.65 -1.65 7.70
C PHE A 39 -17.68 -2.79 7.35
N SER A 40 -18.18 -3.99 7.06
CA SER A 40 -17.35 -5.12 6.60
C SER A 40 -16.74 -4.87 5.21
N ALA A 41 -17.47 -4.20 4.32
CA ALA A 41 -16.97 -3.84 2.99
C ALA A 41 -15.95 -2.70 3.06
N VAL A 42 -16.07 -1.78 4.03
CA VAL A 42 -15.10 -0.71 4.28
C VAL A 42 -13.82 -1.26 4.92
N ASP A 43 -13.91 -2.30 5.76
CA ASP A 43 -12.73 -3.04 6.27
C ASP A 43 -11.95 -3.75 5.14
N VAL A 44 -12.63 -4.12 4.05
CA VAL A 44 -12.01 -4.83 2.91
C VAL A 44 -11.08 -3.93 2.06
N TRP A 45 -11.16 -2.61 2.20
CA TRP A 45 -10.28 -1.68 1.46
C TRP A 45 -9.14 -1.11 2.32
N GLY A 46 -8.91 -1.66 3.53
CA GLY A 46 -7.96 -1.11 4.49
C GLY A 46 -6.87 -2.05 5.02
N GLU A 47 -6.94 -3.37 4.80
CA GLU A 47 -6.04 -4.32 5.49
C GLU A 47 -5.48 -5.45 4.60
N ASP A 48 -5.33 -5.20 3.29
CA ASP A 48 -4.43 -6.02 2.46
C ASP A 48 -3.06 -5.36 2.29
N GLU A 49 -2.67 -4.43 3.18
CA GLU A 49 -1.27 -4.08 3.35
C GLU A 49 -0.60 -5.20 4.15
N ASP A 50 0.13 -6.04 3.42
CA ASP A 50 1.31 -6.79 3.84
C ASP A 50 1.37 -7.02 5.35
N GLY A 51 0.92 -8.19 5.84
CA GLY A 51 0.74 -8.53 7.27
C GLY A 51 1.88 -8.18 8.24
N ILE A 52 2.14 -6.90 8.46
CA ILE A 52 3.13 -6.28 9.33
C ILE A 52 2.32 -5.37 10.26
N THR A 53 1.56 -5.99 11.17
CA THR A 53 1.00 -5.27 12.30
C THR A 53 2.13 -4.91 13.28
N GLU A 54 1.94 -3.89 14.13
CA GLU A 54 2.91 -3.49 15.16
C GLU A 54 3.31 -4.69 16.06
N GLU A 55 2.39 -5.65 16.27
CA GLU A 55 2.65 -6.87 17.02
C GLU A 55 3.54 -7.88 16.26
N ASN A 56 3.44 -7.94 14.92
CA ASN A 56 4.12 -8.92 14.08
C ASN A 56 5.54 -8.46 13.75
N CYS A 57 5.74 -7.14 13.60
CA CYS A 57 7.08 -6.60 13.39
C CYS A 57 7.98 -6.74 14.64
N ASN A 58 7.37 -6.85 15.82
CA ASN A 58 8.07 -6.88 17.11
C ASN A 58 8.89 -8.15 17.37
N ARG A 59 8.78 -9.22 16.55
CA ARG A 59 9.54 -10.46 16.79
C ARG A 59 10.81 -10.60 15.95
N HIS A 60 10.86 -10.08 14.72
CA HIS A 60 12.01 -10.24 13.82
C HIS A 60 12.24 -9.09 12.81
N CYS A 61 11.71 -7.88 13.03
CA CYS A 61 12.00 -6.75 12.14
C CYS A 61 13.34 -6.06 12.47
N ARG A 62 14.01 -5.55 11.44
CA ARG A 62 15.14 -4.64 11.57
C ARG A 62 14.83 -3.34 10.83
N ILE A 63 14.74 -2.25 11.58
CA ILE A 63 14.60 -0.89 11.02
C ILE A 63 15.98 -0.26 10.98
N VAL A 64 16.36 0.28 9.82
CA VAL A 64 17.62 0.98 9.61
C VAL A 64 17.33 2.28 8.90
N LEU A 65 17.75 3.40 9.48
CA LEU A 65 17.75 4.69 8.80
C LEU A 65 18.91 4.71 7.80
N ALA A 66 18.59 4.91 6.52
CA ALA A 66 19.58 5.08 5.47
C ALA A 66 19.42 6.46 4.83
N GLU A 67 20.52 7.19 4.68
CA GLU A 67 20.50 8.61 4.36
C GLU A 67 21.41 8.94 3.18
N ASN A 68 21.06 9.99 2.44
CA ASN A 68 21.90 10.53 1.38
C ASN A 68 22.74 11.70 1.92
N ILE A 69 23.75 11.37 2.73
CA ILE A 69 24.68 12.34 3.28
C ILE A 69 25.93 12.40 2.39
N PRO A 70 26.36 13.58 1.91
CA PRO A 70 27.57 13.70 1.11
C PRO A 70 28.82 13.38 1.95
N GLU A 71 29.80 12.69 1.34
CA GLU A 71 31.01 12.18 2.02
C GLU A 71 31.89 13.29 2.60
N ASP A 72 31.84 14.48 2.01
CA ASP A 72 32.58 15.67 2.41
C ASP A 72 31.88 16.49 3.51
N LEU A 73 30.71 16.05 4.00
CA LEU A 73 30.05 16.68 5.13
C LEU A 73 30.72 16.24 6.44
N PRO A 74 31.33 17.16 7.22
CA PRO A 74 31.92 16.81 8.50
C PRO A 74 30.81 16.47 9.50
N LEU A 75 30.63 15.17 9.75
CA LEU A 75 29.78 14.66 10.83
C LEU A 75 30.59 14.59 12.14
N SER A 76 29.89 14.72 13.28
CA SER A 76 30.53 14.58 14.59
C SER A 76 31.16 13.19 14.73
N VAL A 77 32.38 13.13 15.25
CA VAL A 77 33.10 11.85 15.51
C VAL A 77 32.34 10.97 16.51
N ASP A 78 31.55 11.59 17.39
CA ASP A 78 30.64 10.93 18.34
C ASP A 78 29.21 10.70 17.76
N GLY A 79 29.02 10.98 16.47
CA GLY A 79 27.74 10.82 15.79
C GLY A 79 27.39 9.34 15.57
N THR A 80 26.10 9.05 15.49
CA THR A 80 25.61 7.72 15.13
C THR A 80 26.15 7.29 13.76
N THR A 81 26.63 6.04 13.65
CA THR A 81 27.00 5.44 12.36
C THR A 81 25.82 5.50 11.40
N HIS A 82 25.97 6.29 10.32
CA HIS A 82 24.97 6.42 9.27
C HIS A 82 25.15 5.29 8.24
N VAL A 83 24.03 4.81 7.68
CA VAL A 83 24.05 3.90 6.53
C VAL A 83 23.77 4.72 5.28
N PRO A 84 24.67 4.75 4.28
CA PRO A 84 24.38 5.46 3.05
C PRO A 84 23.17 4.87 2.33
N LEU A 85 22.30 5.72 1.78
CA LEU A 85 21.09 5.32 1.06
C LEU A 85 21.40 4.33 -0.07
N SER A 86 22.52 4.56 -0.77
CA SER A 86 23.01 3.65 -1.81
C SER A 86 23.25 2.25 -1.27
N ILE A 87 23.91 2.10 -0.12
CA ILE A 87 24.15 0.80 0.53
C ILE A 87 22.83 0.14 0.95
N GLY A 88 21.92 0.92 1.54
CA GLY A 88 20.60 0.44 1.95
C GLY A 88 19.81 -0.16 0.78
N LEU A 89 19.66 0.60 -0.31
CA LEU A 89 18.95 0.15 -1.51
C LEU A 89 19.60 -1.07 -2.15
N ASN A 90 20.92 -1.07 -2.29
CA ASN A 90 21.66 -2.20 -2.86
C ASN A 90 21.46 -3.48 -2.04
N SER A 91 21.51 -3.38 -0.71
CA SER A 91 21.28 -4.52 0.19
C SER A 91 19.86 -5.09 0.07
N LEU A 92 18.84 -4.25 -0.13
CA LEU A 92 17.48 -4.70 -0.38
C LEU A 92 17.37 -5.45 -1.73
N LEU A 93 18.01 -4.93 -2.78
CA LEU A 93 18.06 -5.61 -4.07
C LEU A 93 18.80 -6.96 -4.00
N ASP A 94 19.86 -7.06 -3.19
CA ASP A 94 20.57 -8.32 -2.95
C ASP A 94 19.65 -9.37 -2.31
N GLN A 95 18.84 -8.95 -1.34
CA GLN A 95 17.93 -9.83 -0.60
C GLN A 95 16.65 -10.20 -1.35
N ALA A 96 16.28 -9.46 -2.40
CA ALA A 96 15.05 -9.70 -3.16
C ALA A 96 15.02 -11.09 -3.82
N LYS A 97 13.92 -11.82 -3.61
CA LYS A 97 13.71 -13.18 -4.14
C LYS A 97 12.57 -13.30 -5.15
N HIS A 98 11.59 -12.41 -5.09
CA HIS A 98 10.33 -12.56 -5.85
C HIS A 98 9.97 -11.31 -6.63
N SER A 99 9.92 -10.17 -5.95
CA SER A 99 9.64 -8.88 -6.57
C SER A 99 10.40 -7.74 -5.88
N VAL A 100 10.54 -6.65 -6.62
CA VAL A 100 10.95 -5.34 -6.16
C VAL A 100 9.91 -4.35 -6.68
N GLU A 101 9.31 -3.58 -5.79
CA GLU A 101 8.28 -2.60 -6.12
C GLU A 101 8.78 -1.23 -5.72
N VAL A 102 8.85 -0.30 -6.68
CA VAL A 102 9.44 1.01 -6.47
C VAL A 102 8.47 2.08 -6.94
N VAL A 103 8.20 3.02 -6.05
CA VAL A 103 7.36 4.18 -6.31
C VAL A 103 8.24 5.41 -6.27
N SER A 104 8.27 6.17 -7.37
CA SER A 104 8.96 7.45 -7.43
C SER A 104 8.25 8.38 -8.40
N PRO A 105 8.05 9.67 -8.07
CA PRO A 105 7.45 10.62 -9.00
C PRO A 105 8.30 10.83 -10.25
N VAL A 106 9.64 10.69 -10.15
CA VAL A 106 10.61 10.94 -11.22
C VAL A 106 11.68 9.84 -11.24
N TRP A 107 12.06 9.43 -12.45
CA TRP A 107 13.06 8.40 -12.71
C TRP A 107 14.24 9.00 -13.47
N ASN A 108 15.26 9.45 -12.73
CA ASN A 108 16.48 10.06 -13.29
C ASN A 108 17.73 9.30 -12.80
N LEU A 109 17.81 8.02 -13.16
CA LEU A 109 18.88 7.13 -12.71
C LEU A 109 19.96 6.91 -13.78
N ASN A 110 19.73 7.35 -15.01
CA ASN A 110 20.64 7.17 -16.14
C ASN A 110 21.06 8.52 -16.73
N SER A 111 21.30 9.53 -15.88
CA SER A 111 21.85 10.81 -16.34
C SER A 111 23.30 10.63 -16.80
N TRP A 112 23.58 11.10 -18.02
CA TRP A 112 24.92 11.15 -18.62
C TRP A 112 25.53 12.53 -18.46
N ASP A 113 24.99 13.34 -17.54
CA ASP A 113 25.27 14.75 -17.43
C ASP A 113 26.70 14.96 -16.91
N GLN A 114 27.58 14.98 -17.90
CA GLN A 114 28.96 15.40 -17.95
C GLN A 114 29.96 14.58 -17.15
N GLU A 115 31.06 14.25 -17.83
CA GLU A 115 32.36 13.83 -17.30
C GLU A 115 33.01 14.88 -16.37
N THR A 116 32.19 15.70 -15.71
CA THR A 116 32.62 16.69 -14.73
C THR A 116 32.69 16.02 -13.37
N TRP A 117 33.90 16.01 -12.83
CA TRP A 117 34.14 15.61 -11.45
C TRP A 117 33.48 16.63 -10.50
N PRO A 118 32.75 16.21 -9.46
CA PRO A 118 32.47 14.82 -9.07
C PRO A 118 31.30 14.20 -9.85
N ASN A 119 31.44 12.93 -10.23
CA ASN A 119 30.37 12.17 -10.89
C ASN A 119 29.32 11.71 -9.87
N TYR A 120 28.44 12.61 -9.46
CA TYR A 120 27.34 12.33 -8.52
C TYR A 120 26.30 11.35 -9.08
N GLY A 121 26.24 11.17 -10.41
CA GLY A 121 25.28 10.27 -11.09
C GLY A 121 25.64 8.79 -11.02
N LYS A 122 26.90 8.43 -10.69
CA LYS A 122 27.40 7.05 -10.74
C LYS A 122 26.60 6.08 -9.86
N GLN A 123 26.18 6.51 -8.67
CA GLN A 123 25.39 5.68 -7.77
C GLN A 123 23.99 5.38 -8.34
N GLY A 124 23.34 6.39 -8.93
CA GLY A 124 22.07 6.22 -9.64
C GLY A 124 22.19 5.28 -10.83
N GLN A 125 23.27 5.41 -11.61
CA GLN A 125 23.54 4.55 -12.76
C GLN A 125 23.75 3.09 -12.35
N LEU A 126 24.52 2.85 -11.29
CA LEU A 126 24.70 1.51 -10.75
C LEU A 126 23.35 0.91 -10.31
N LEU A 127 22.55 1.69 -9.59
CA LEU A 127 21.20 1.26 -9.18
C LEU A 127 20.34 0.91 -10.40
N PHE A 128 20.35 1.75 -11.43
CA PHE A 128 19.64 1.49 -12.69
C PHE A 128 20.05 0.17 -13.34
N GLN A 129 21.35 -0.10 -13.44
CA GLN A 129 21.86 -1.37 -13.98
C GLN A 129 21.40 -2.57 -13.16
N ARG A 130 21.37 -2.43 -11.83
CA ARG A 130 20.88 -3.51 -10.96
C ARG A 130 19.40 -3.78 -11.15
N LEU A 131 18.58 -2.73 -11.31
CA LEU A 131 17.15 -2.86 -11.59
C LEU A 131 16.91 -3.58 -12.93
N LEU A 132 17.64 -3.22 -13.99
CA LEU A 132 17.57 -3.92 -15.29
C LEU A 132 17.96 -5.40 -15.18
N ASN A 133 18.89 -5.73 -14.29
CA ASN A 133 19.37 -7.10 -14.10
C ASN A 133 18.48 -7.97 -13.20
N LEU A 134 17.41 -7.43 -12.58
CA LEU A 134 16.52 -8.22 -11.71
C LEU A 134 15.87 -9.40 -12.46
N LYS A 135 15.50 -9.20 -13.72
CA LYS A 135 14.94 -10.23 -14.58
C LYS A 135 15.84 -11.45 -14.75
N THR A 136 17.16 -11.25 -14.78
CA THR A 136 18.15 -12.36 -14.88
C THR A 136 18.15 -13.27 -13.64
N ARG A 137 17.65 -12.75 -12.51
CA ARG A 137 17.48 -13.48 -11.24
C ARG A 137 16.04 -13.94 -11.01
N GLU A 138 15.19 -13.84 -12.03
CA GLU A 138 13.74 -14.15 -11.94
C GLU A 138 12.98 -13.30 -10.89
N VAL A 139 13.52 -12.12 -10.56
CA VAL A 139 12.88 -11.15 -9.65
C VAL A 139 12.09 -10.15 -10.48
N LYS A 140 10.79 -10.00 -10.19
CA LYS A 140 9.89 -9.10 -10.92
C LYS A 140 10.08 -7.65 -10.50
N LEU A 141 10.25 -6.73 -11.45
CA LEU A 141 10.26 -5.30 -11.16
C LEU A 141 8.86 -4.70 -11.42
N LYS A 142 8.30 -4.02 -10.42
CA LYS A 142 7.09 -3.18 -10.59
C LYS A 142 7.42 -1.74 -10.28
N ILE A 143 6.96 -0.85 -11.15
CA ILE A 143 7.26 0.58 -11.06
C ILE A 143 5.95 1.37 -11.08
N ALA A 144 5.82 2.29 -10.13
CA ALA A 144 4.83 3.36 -10.18
C ALA A 144 5.55 4.70 -10.36
N SER A 145 5.10 5.48 -11.35
CA SER A 145 5.65 6.80 -11.67
C SER A 145 4.55 7.79 -12.01
N SER A 146 4.73 9.04 -11.57
CA SER A 146 3.88 10.15 -12.04
C SER A 146 4.30 10.62 -13.42
N LEU A 147 5.60 10.67 -13.71
CA LEU A 147 6.13 11.03 -15.02
C LEU A 147 6.36 9.75 -15.83
N THR A 148 5.53 9.53 -16.86
CA THR A 148 5.56 8.27 -17.63
C THR A 148 6.44 8.33 -18.87
N ASP A 149 6.71 9.53 -19.41
CA ASP A 149 7.59 9.71 -20.58
C ASP A 149 9.04 9.96 -20.14
N SER A 150 9.73 8.90 -19.73
CA SER A 150 11.18 8.92 -19.50
C SER A 150 11.89 7.80 -20.26
N ALA A 151 13.13 8.07 -20.68
CA ALA A 151 13.97 7.08 -21.36
C ALA A 151 14.30 5.90 -20.43
N GLU A 152 14.45 6.18 -19.14
CA GLU A 152 14.65 5.23 -18.06
C GLU A 152 13.49 4.26 -17.93
N LEU A 153 12.25 4.76 -17.86
CA LEU A 153 11.07 3.90 -17.75
C LEU A 153 10.87 3.04 -18.99
N LYS A 154 11.14 3.57 -20.19
CA LYS A 154 11.11 2.79 -21.43
C LYS A 154 12.10 1.62 -21.36
N LYS A 155 13.35 1.90 -20.98
CA LYS A 155 14.39 0.86 -20.81
C LYS A 155 14.04 -0.16 -19.73
N LEU A 156 13.53 0.26 -18.57
CA LEU A 156 13.12 -0.62 -17.49
C LEU A 156 11.90 -1.48 -17.88
N THR A 157 11.00 -0.97 -18.70
CA THR A 157 9.86 -1.74 -19.21
C THR A 157 10.31 -2.81 -20.21
N GLU A 158 11.31 -2.49 -21.05
CA GLU A 158 11.85 -3.44 -22.04
C GLU A 158 12.68 -4.57 -21.39
N HIS A 159 13.43 -4.26 -20.33
CA HIS A 159 14.47 -5.15 -19.80
C HIS A 159 14.21 -5.66 -18.36
N GLY A 160 13.36 -4.97 -17.59
CA GLY A 160 13.01 -5.33 -16.21
C GLY A 160 11.95 -6.42 -16.07
#